data_AF-A0A2S6RXB6-F1
#
_entry.id   AF-A0A2S6RXB6-F1
#
_cell.length_a   1.000
_cell.length_b   1.000
_cell.length_c   1.000
_cell.angle_alpha   90.00
_cell.angle_beta   90.00
_cell.angle_gamma   90.00
#
_symmetry.space_group_name_H-M   'P 1'
#
loop_
_entity.id
_entity.type
_entity.pdbx_description
1 polymer ?
#
loop_
_entity_poly.entity_id
_entity_poly.type
_entity_poly.pdbx_seq_one_letter_code
_entity_poly.pdbx_strand_id
1 'polypeptide(L)'
;MPAGAKRPPKLYVNQQRVFDTLKAETRPLTAYEVIDRVSTNGVWAPPTVYRALKRLIEEGLVHRLESRNAFLACTHPTKIMHGLSSQFALIPG
;
A
#
# COMPACT_ATOMS: atom_id res chain seq x y z
N MET A 1 -16.73 27.50 -0.96
CA MET A 1 -16.18 26.87 0.27
C MET A 1 -15.29 25.70 -0.13
N PRO A 2 -13.94 25.73 -0.03
CA PRO A 2 -13.14 24.52 -0.13
C PRO A 2 -12.86 23.95 1.26
N ALA A 3 -13.19 22.66 1.42
CA ALA A 3 -13.02 21.86 2.62
C ALA A 3 -11.55 21.81 3.07
N GLY A 4 -11.34 21.79 4.39
CA GLY A 4 -10.03 21.83 5.03
C GLY A 4 -9.08 20.75 4.53
N ALA A 5 -8.02 21.18 3.85
CA ALA A 5 -6.83 20.37 3.66
C ALA A 5 -6.22 20.11 5.04
N LYS A 6 -6.44 18.90 5.60
CA LYS A 6 -5.65 18.42 6.73
C LYS A 6 -4.19 18.59 6.34
N ARG A 7 -3.40 19.33 7.16
CA ARG A 7 -1.95 19.43 6.95
C ARG A 7 -1.42 18.01 6.77
N PRO A 8 -0.53 17.76 5.79
CA PRO A 8 0.00 16.43 5.60
C PRO A 8 0.60 15.98 6.93
N PRO A 9 0.20 14.79 7.44
CA PRO A 9 0.71 14.32 8.71
C PRO A 9 2.23 14.25 8.65
N LYS A 10 2.88 14.57 9.77
CA LYS A 10 4.34 14.53 9.86
C LYS A 10 4.78 13.06 9.77
N LEU A 11 5.08 12.62 8.56
CA LEU A 11 5.56 11.28 8.30
C LEU A 11 7.00 11.16 8.81
N TYR A 12 7.26 10.08 9.53
CA TYR A 12 8.62 9.70 9.87
C TYR A 12 9.31 9.10 8.63
N VAL A 13 10.63 9.17 8.55
CA VAL A 13 11.40 8.77 7.34
C VAL A 13 11.05 7.35 6.88
N ASN A 14 10.77 6.45 7.82
CA ASN A 14 10.35 5.09 7.52
C ASN A 14 8.96 5.02 6.86
N GLN A 15 7.96 5.72 7.40
CA GLN A 15 6.61 5.81 6.85
C GLN A 15 6.63 6.40 5.44
N GLN A 16 7.46 7.42 5.24
CA GLN A 16 7.57 8.06 3.94
C GLN A 16 8.12 7.10 2.88
N ARG A 17 9.16 6.31 3.15
CA ARG A 17 9.58 5.32 2.13
C ARG A 17 8.60 4.17 1.94
N VAL A 18 7.89 3.71 2.99
CA VAL A 18 6.80 2.73 2.80
C VAL A 18 5.75 3.30 1.84
N PHE A 19 5.36 4.55 2.06
CA PHE A 19 4.38 5.24 1.22
C PHE A 19 4.88 5.45 -0.21
N ASP A 20 6.12 5.91 -0.41
CA ASP A 20 6.72 6.06 -1.74
C ASP A 20 6.82 4.73 -2.49
N THR A 21 7.16 3.64 -1.79
CA THR A 21 7.17 2.29 -2.38
C THR A 21 5.77 1.90 -2.84
N LEU A 22 4.75 2.08 -1.99
CA LEU A 22 3.35 1.80 -2.33
C LEU A 22 2.80 2.71 -3.44
N LYS A 23 3.36 3.91 -3.60
CA LYS A 23 2.96 4.90 -4.61
C LYS A 23 3.67 4.68 -5.95
N ALA A 24 4.90 4.20 -5.92
CA ALA A 24 5.63 3.76 -7.11
C ALA A 24 4.94 2.54 -7.75
N GLU A 25 4.27 1.72 -6.95
CA GLU A 25 3.47 0.62 -7.44
C GLU A 25 2.03 0.98 -7.79
N THR A 26 1.62 0.56 -8.98
CA THR A 26 0.23 0.68 -9.45
C THR A 26 -0.66 -0.49 -9.02
N ARG A 27 -0.11 -1.45 -8.25
CA ARG A 27 -0.79 -2.67 -7.80
C ARG A 27 -0.83 -2.74 -6.27
N PRO A 28 -1.89 -3.32 -5.69
CA PRO A 28 -1.93 -3.56 -4.25
C PRO A 28 -0.87 -4.60 -3.86
N LEU A 29 -0.06 -4.29 -2.84
CA LEU A 29 1.03 -5.14 -2.36
C LEU A 29 0.67 -5.80 -1.04
N THR A 30 1.03 -7.06 -0.87
CA THR A 30 0.88 -7.73 0.42
C THR A 30 1.82 -7.14 1.48
N ALA A 31 1.54 -7.38 2.77
CA ALA A 31 2.43 -6.94 3.86
C ALA A 31 3.87 -7.41 3.65
N TYR A 32 4.04 -8.66 3.22
CA TYR A 32 5.34 -9.27 2.98
C TYR A 32 6.07 -8.65 1.80
N GLU A 33 5.38 -8.38 0.68
CA GLU A 33 5.99 -7.68 -0.47
C GLU A 33 6.43 -6.27 -0.09
N VAL A 34 5.65 -5.56 0.73
CA VAL A 34 6.05 -4.24 1.23
C VAL A 34 7.31 -4.36 2.09
N ILE A 35 7.35 -5.32 3.03
CA ILE A 35 8.51 -5.57 3.90
C ILE A 35 9.75 -5.90 3.06
N ASP A 36 9.62 -6.80 2.10
CA ASP A 36 10.71 -7.22 1.23
C ASP A 36 11.30 -6.04 0.47
N ARG A 37 10.45 -5.21 -0.15
CA ARG A 37 10.87 -4.05 -0.93
C ARG A 37 11.46 -2.91 -0.12
N VAL A 38 10.93 -2.65 1.08
CA VAL A 38 11.58 -1.66 1.95
C VAL A 38 12.88 -2.20 2.53
N SER A 39 12.97 -3.53 2.73
CA SER A 39 14.19 -4.22 3.18
C SER A 39 15.29 -4.21 2.10
N THR A 40 14.93 -4.29 0.82
CA THR A 40 15.91 -4.18 -0.29
C THR A 40 16.53 -2.78 -0.38
N ASN A 41 15.81 -1.74 0.06
CA ASN A 41 16.29 -0.35 0.07
C ASN A 41 16.89 0.08 1.42
N GLY A 42 17.10 -0.87 2.33
CA GLY A 42 17.76 -0.72 3.64
C GLY A 42 17.23 -1.71 4.68
N VAL A 43 18.04 -2.09 5.68
CA VAL A 43 17.64 -3.12 6.66
C VAL A 43 16.59 -2.58 7.64
N TRP A 44 15.32 -2.89 7.40
CA TRP A 44 14.21 -2.47 8.24
C TRP A 44 13.61 -3.68 8.96
N ALA A 45 13.55 -3.61 10.29
CA ALA A 45 12.93 -4.69 11.06
C ALA A 45 11.45 -4.83 10.67
N PRO A 46 10.93 -6.05 10.45
CA PRO A 46 9.51 -6.30 10.16
C PRO A 46 8.54 -5.53 11.07
N PRO A 47 8.71 -5.49 12.42
CA PRO A 47 7.80 -4.72 13.28
C PRO A 47 7.78 -3.22 12.99
N THR A 48 8.88 -2.64 12.50
CA THR A 48 8.95 -1.23 12.11
C THR A 48 8.09 -0.96 10.88
N VAL A 49 8.11 -1.85 9.90
CA VAL A 49 7.30 -1.76 8.68
C VAL A 49 5.81 -1.88 9.02
N TYR A 50 5.44 -2.84 9.88
CA TYR A 50 4.06 -2.99 10.35
C TYR A 50 3.56 -1.74 11.10
N ARG A 51 4.39 -1.15 11.97
CA ARG A 51 4.04 0.11 12.65
C ARG A 51 3.86 1.27 11.67
N ALA A 52 4.70 1.33 10.64
CA ALA A 52 4.59 2.35 9.60
C ALA A 52 3.32 2.17 8.76
N LEU A 53 3.02 0.94 8.31
CA LEU A 53 1.77 0.60 7.61
C LEU A 53 0.55 0.98 8.44
N LYS A 54 0.52 0.59 9.73
CA LYS A 54 -0.58 0.94 10.63
C LYS A 54 -0.80 2.45 10.70
N ARG A 55 0.27 3.23 10.85
CA ARG A 55 0.17 4.70 10.87
C ARG A 55 -0.32 5.28 9.54
N LEU A 56 0.15 4.78 8.41
CA LEU A 56 -0.31 5.24 7.10
C LEU A 56 -1.80 4.93 6.87
N ILE A 57 -2.30 3.83 7.43
CA ILE A 57 -3.72 3.47 7.42
C ILE A 57 -4.53 4.39 8.34
N GLU A 58 -4.03 4.63 9.57
CA GLU A 58 -4.66 5.55 10.53
C GLU A 58 -4.77 6.98 9.96
N GLU A 59 -3.78 7.42 9.19
CA GLU A 59 -3.77 8.73 8.51
C GLU A 59 -4.62 8.75 7.22
N GLY A 60 -5.13 7.61 6.76
CA GLY A 60 -5.89 7.49 5.51
C GLY A 60 -5.06 7.63 4.23
N LEU A 61 -3.73 7.56 4.34
CA LEU A 61 -2.80 7.61 3.21
C LEU A 61 -2.65 6.26 2.51
N VAL A 62 -2.93 5.15 3.20
CA VAL A 62 -2.87 3.79 2.65
C VAL A 62 -4.18 3.08 2.93
N HIS A 63 -4.68 2.31 1.97
CA HIS A 63 -5.83 1.45 2.14
C HIS A 63 -5.41 -0.02 2.16
N ARG A 64 -5.94 -0.76 3.12
CA ARG A 64 -5.79 -2.21 3.20
C ARG A 64 -7.01 -2.89 2.56
N LEU A 65 -6.76 -3.77 1.61
CA LEU A 65 -7.75 -4.70 1.05
C LEU A 65 -7.75 -5.96 1.89
N GLU A 66 -8.79 -6.14 2.69
CA GLU A 66 -8.96 -7.34 3.51
C GLU A 66 -9.09 -8.61 2.65
N SER A 67 -9.72 -8.50 1.47
CA SER A 67 -9.92 -9.64 0.56
C SER A 67 -8.63 -10.22 -0.03
N ARG A 68 -7.55 -9.43 -0.12
CA ARG A 68 -6.24 -9.89 -0.68
C ARG A 68 -5.09 -9.71 0.32
N ASN A 69 -5.40 -9.38 1.57
CA ASN A 69 -4.43 -8.98 2.60
C ASN A 69 -3.34 -8.04 2.05
N ALA A 70 -3.76 -7.06 1.25
CA ALA A 70 -2.89 -6.19 0.47
C ALA A 70 -3.09 -4.72 0.82
N PHE A 71 -2.15 -3.87 0.46
CA PHE A 71 -2.05 -2.46 0.81
C PHE A 71 -1.80 -1.65 -0.47
N LEU A 72 -2.47 -0.50 -0.62
CA LEU A 72 -2.24 0.44 -1.70
C LEU A 72 -2.13 1.87 -1.16
N ALA A 73 -1.33 2.71 -1.80
CA ALA A 73 -1.37 4.14 -1.53
C ALA A 73 -2.73 4.72 -1.95
N CYS A 74 -3.31 5.55 -1.10
CA CYS A 74 -4.58 6.22 -1.36
C CYS A 74 -4.36 7.36 -2.37
N THR A 75 -4.74 7.11 -3.62
CA THR A 75 -4.79 8.10 -4.72
C THR A 75 -6.23 8.23 -5.22
N HIS A 76 -7.16 8.58 -4.34
CA HIS A 76 -8.59 8.80 -4.66
C HIS A 76 -8.77 9.70 -5.91
N PRO A 77 -9.78 9.52 -6.77
CA PRO A 77 -10.39 8.30 -7.30
C PRO A 77 -10.58 8.39 -8.84
N THR A 78 -9.90 7.57 -9.64
CA THR A 78 -10.42 7.24 -10.98
C THR A 78 -10.27 5.75 -11.22
N LYS A 79 -11.34 5.03 -10.89
CA LYS A 79 -11.79 3.76 -11.50
C LYS A 79 -10.70 2.94 -12.18
N ILE A 80 -10.19 1.90 -11.53
CA ILE A 80 -9.82 0.68 -12.25
C ILE A 80 -10.39 -0.50 -11.49
N MET A 81 -11.43 -1.08 -12.09
CA MET A 81 -11.86 -2.46 -11.84
C MET A 81 -10.63 -3.37 -11.89
N HIS A 82 -10.37 -4.12 -10.83
CA HIS A 82 -9.69 -5.40 -10.96
C HIS A 82 -10.46 -6.47 -10.19
N GLY A 83 -11.73 -6.60 -10.56
CA GLY A 83 -12.31 -7.91 -10.76
C GLY A 83 -11.78 -8.49 -12.08
N LEU A 84 -10.58 -9.05 -12.06
CA LEU A 84 -10.26 -10.20 -12.91
C LEU A 84 -9.76 -11.28 -11.97
N SER A 85 -10.77 -12.02 -11.50
CA SER A 85 -10.68 -13.45 -11.27
C SER A 85 -9.64 -14.07 -12.20
N SER A 86 -8.57 -14.60 -11.59
CA SER A 86 -7.70 -15.55 -12.26
C SER A 86 -8.54 -16.76 -12.60
N GLN A 87 -9.16 -16.77 -13.79
CA GLN A 87 -9.62 -18.00 -14.42
C GLN A 87 -8.36 -18.81 -14.69
N PHE A 88 -8.18 -19.79 -13.81
CA PHE A 88 -7.28 -20.91 -13.94
C PHE A 88 -7.43 -21.47 -15.36
N ALA A 89 -6.32 -21.48 -16.10
CA ALA A 89 -6.27 -22.00 -17.45
C ALA A 89 -6.73 -23.46 -17.48
N LEU A 90 -7.90 -23.71 -18.04
CA LEU A 90 -8.26 -25.03 -18.55
C LEU A 90 -7.78 -25.08 -20.00
N ILE A 91 -6.68 -25.78 -20.23
CA ILE A 91 -6.19 -26.14 -21.56
C ILE A 91 -6.98 -27.39 -21.99
N PRO A 92 -7.78 -27.38 -23.06
CA PRO A 92 -8.21 -28.60 -23.71
C PRO A 92 -7.15 -29.00 -24.74
N GLY A 93 -6.51 -30.13 -24.49
CA GLY A 93 -5.69 -30.88 -25.44
C GLY A 93 -5.84 -32.35 -25.12
#